data_AF-A0A936ANI2-F1
#
_entry.id   AF-A0A936ANI2-F1
#
_cell.length_a   1.000
_cell.length_b   1.000
_cell.length_c   1.000
_cell.angle_alpha   90.00
_cell.angle_beta   90.00
_cell.angle_gamma   90.00
#
_symmetry.space_group_name_H-M   'P 1'
#
loop_
_entity.id
_entity.type
_entity.pdbx_description
1 polymer ?
#
loop_
_entity_poly.entity_id
_entity_poly.type
_entity_poly.pdbx_seq_one_letter_code
_entity_poly.pdbx_strand_id
1 'polypeptide(L)'
;MNALGSGYNYSYYRAGGGAEVDLVLEGDFGLVAVEIKHTSVVNTRDLLGLRNFVNEEKARFGLVINSDTMPRIYEENLVGIPVNWL
;
A
#
# COMPACT_ATOMS: atom_id res chain seq x y z
N MET A 1 25.44 3.06 0.25
CA MET A 1 24.01 3.19 0.62
C MET A 1 23.66 1.91 1.36
N ASN A 2 23.73 1.94 2.70
CA ASN A 2 23.53 0.74 3.52
C ASN A 2 22.05 0.58 3.79
N ALA A 3 21.32 -0.06 2.89
CA ALA A 3 19.97 -0.53 3.18
C ALA A 3 20.09 -1.81 4.02
N LEU A 4 20.46 -1.66 5.30
CA LEU A 4 20.24 -2.72 6.28
C LEU A 4 18.74 -2.70 6.53
N GLY A 5 18.03 -3.64 5.89
CA GLY A 5 16.57 -3.75 6.01
C GLY A 5 16.16 -3.83 7.48
N SER A 6 15.12 -3.09 7.85
CA SER A 6 14.48 -3.23 9.16
C SER A 6 13.76 -4.57 9.24
N GLY A 7 13.67 -5.18 10.43
CA GLY A 7 12.78 -6.32 10.63
C GLY A 7 11.33 -5.88 10.42
N TYR A 8 10.57 -6.59 9.59
CA TYR A 8 9.17 -6.33 9.35
C TYR A 8 8.36 -7.60 9.56
N ASN A 9 7.18 -7.45 10.18
CA ASN A 9 6.16 -8.48 10.16
C ASN A 9 5.22 -8.18 9.01
N TYR A 10 4.89 -9.20 8.21
CA TYR A 10 3.88 -9.10 7.16
C TYR A 10 2.71 -10.02 7.51
N SER A 11 1.50 -9.57 7.22
CA SER A 11 0.29 -10.36 7.36
C SER A 11 -0.71 -9.98 6.27
N TYR A 12 -1.57 -10.95 5.93
CA TYR A 12 -2.79 -10.69 5.16
C TYR A 12 -3.84 -10.23 6.16
N TYR A 13 -4.28 -8.98 6.06
CA TYR A 13 -5.17 -8.39 7.06
C TYR A 13 -6.56 -8.20 6.49
N ARG A 14 -7.54 -8.84 7.13
CA ARG A 14 -8.97 -8.53 6.96
C ARG A 14 -9.43 -7.77 8.19
N ALA A 15 -9.70 -6.48 8.04
CA ALA A 15 -10.27 -5.71 9.14
C ALA A 15 -11.67 -6.25 9.45
N GLY A 16 -12.03 -6.29 10.74
CA GLY A 16 -13.38 -6.68 11.18
C GLY A 16 -14.51 -5.82 10.60
N GLY A 17 -14.18 -4.65 10.03
CA GLY A 17 -15.08 -3.73 9.32
C GLY A 17 -15.19 -3.92 7.81
N GLY A 18 -14.49 -4.90 7.21
CA GLY A 18 -14.62 -5.25 5.79
C GLY A 18 -13.65 -4.55 4.84
N ALA A 19 -12.71 -3.74 5.34
CA ALA A 19 -11.56 -3.29 4.54
C ALA A 19 -10.54 -4.45 4.41
N GLU A 20 -10.34 -4.92 3.18
CA GLU A 20 -9.34 -5.92 2.81
C GLU A 20 -8.21 -5.23 2.05
N VAL A 21 -6.97 -5.52 2.44
CA VAL A 21 -5.75 -5.08 1.75
C VAL A 21 -4.83 -6.29 1.55
N ASP A 22 -4.08 -6.31 0.44
CA ASP A 22 -3.25 -7.47 0.10
C ASP A 22 -2.16 -7.74 1.12
N LEU A 23 -1.49 -6.70 1.63
CA LEU A 23 -0.44 -6.84 2.65
C LEU A 23 -0.49 -5.68 3.63
N VAL A 24 -0.07 -5.97 4.85
CA VAL A 24 0.20 -4.96 5.87
C VAL A 24 1.63 -5.13 6.35
N LEU A 25 2.36 -4.01 6.42
CA LEU A 25 3.72 -3.93 6.93
C LEU A 25 3.71 -3.07 8.20
N GLU A 26 4.27 -3.61 9.27
CA GLU A 26 4.42 -2.89 10.54
C GLU A 26 5.89 -2.88 10.96
N GLY A 27 6.34 -1.73 11.43
CA GLY A 27 7.65 -1.54 12.06
C GLY A 27 7.73 -0.15 12.69
N ASP A 28 8.94 0.27 13.05
CA ASP A 28 9.18 1.59 13.68
C ASP A 28 8.76 2.78 12.79
N PHE A 29 8.52 2.54 11.50
CA PHE A 29 7.97 3.52 10.57
C PHE A 29 6.44 3.68 10.67
N GLY A 30 5.76 2.91 11.51
CA GLY A 30 4.32 2.83 11.63
C GLY A 30 3.72 1.73 10.74
N LEU A 31 2.41 1.78 10.56
CA LEU A 31 1.66 0.83 9.74
C LEU A 31 1.62 1.30 8.28
N VAL A 32 1.89 0.40 7.34
CA VAL A 32 1.76 0.65 5.90
C VAL A 32 0.90 -0.43 5.28
N ALA A 33 -0.15 -0.02 4.58
CA ALA A 33 -1.03 -0.92 3.85
C ALA A 33 -0.61 -0.99 2.39
N VAL A 34 -0.67 -2.17 1.78
CA VAL A 34 -0.27 -2.39 0.39
C VAL A 34 -1.39 -3.07 -0.37
N GLU A 35 -1.68 -2.54 -1.56
CA GLU A 35 -2.56 -3.13 -2.57
C GLU A 35 -1.74 -3.36 -3.85
N ILE A 36 -1.89 -4.52 -4.48
CA ILE A 36 -1.18 -4.91 -5.70
C ILE A 36 -2.17 -4.97 -6.86
N LYS A 37 -1.92 -4.19 -7.91
CA LYS A 37 -2.72 -4.18 -9.13
C LYS A 37 -1.85 -4.43 -10.36
N HIS A 38 -2.15 -5.49 -11.11
CA HIS A 38 -1.47 -5.76 -12.38
C HIS A 38 -2.06 -4.92 -13.53
N THR A 39 -1.91 -3.59 -13.44
CA THR A 39 -2.37 -2.61 -14.42
C THR A 39 -1.45 -1.38 -14.40
N SER A 40 -1.28 -0.71 -15.53
CA SER A 40 -0.54 0.56 -15.62
C SER A 40 -1.41 1.77 -15.27
N VAL A 41 -2.74 1.62 -15.29
CA VAL A 41 -3.69 2.68 -14.93
C VAL A 41 -4.59 2.14 -13.82
N VAL A 42 -4.49 2.76 -12.65
CA VAL A 42 -5.29 2.45 -11.47
C VAL A 42 -6.43 3.44 -11.37
N ASN A 43 -7.67 2.94 -11.27
CA ASN A 43 -8.83 3.79 -11.02
C ASN A 43 -8.94 4.08 -9.53
N THR A 44 -9.16 5.33 -9.14
CA THR A 44 -9.27 5.75 -7.74
C THR A 44 -10.41 5.06 -6.99
N ARG A 45 -11.45 4.59 -7.70
CA ARG A 45 -12.53 3.79 -7.10
C ARG A 45 -12.04 2.43 -6.58
N ASP A 46 -11.02 1.86 -7.24
CA ASP A 46 -10.46 0.55 -6.91
C ASP A 46 -9.59 0.66 -5.63
N LEU A 47 -9.32 1.89 -5.17
CA LEU A 47 -8.54 2.19 -3.97
C LEU A 47 -9.41 2.46 -2.74
N LEU A 48 -10.74 2.28 -2.82
CA LEU A 48 -11.63 2.54 -1.69
C LEU A 48 -11.29 1.66 -0.48
N GLY A 49 -11.02 0.37 -0.68
CA GLY A 49 -10.65 -0.55 0.41
C GLY A 49 -9.35 -0.13 1.09
N LEU A 50 -8.32 0.16 0.30
CA LEU A 50 -7.04 0.67 0.79
C LEU A 50 -7.20 2.00 1.54
N ARG A 51 -7.99 2.94 1.01
CA ARG A 51 -8.26 4.23 1.66
C ARG A 51 -8.98 4.03 3.00
N ASN A 52 -9.99 3.17 3.04
CA ASN A 52 -10.72 2.87 4.28
C ASN A 52 -9.77 2.27 5.32
N PHE A 53 -8.96 1.29 4.93
CA PHE A 53 -7.97 0.70 5.82
C PHE A 53 -7.00 1.74 6.38
N VAL A 54 -6.43 2.58 5.52
CA VAL A 54 -5.47 3.62 5.93
C VAL A 54 -6.09 4.56 6.96
N ASN A 55 -7.36 4.93 6.79
CA ASN A 55 -8.07 5.81 7.71
C ASN A 55 -8.49 5.12 9.02
N GLU A 56 -9.05 3.91 8.93
CA GLU A 56 -9.59 3.16 10.07
C GLU A 56 -8.47 2.67 11.00
N GLU A 57 -7.43 2.09 10.43
CA GLU A 57 -6.28 1.54 11.18
C GLU A 57 -5.19 2.60 11.41
N LYS A 58 -5.44 3.85 11.00
CA LYS A 58 -4.50 4.99 11.10
C LYS A 58 -3.13 4.65 10.52
N ALA A 59 -3.13 3.96 9.38
CA ALA A 59 -1.90 3.64 8.68
C ALA A 59 -1.22 4.93 8.22
N ARG A 60 0.10 4.94 8.27
CA ARG A 60 0.91 6.09 7.85
C ARG A 60 0.78 6.33 6.34
N PHE A 61 0.76 5.25 5.56
CA PHE A 61 0.61 5.29 4.11
C PHE A 61 -0.16 4.07 3.60
N GLY A 62 -0.90 4.28 2.52
CA GLY A 62 -1.29 3.25 1.57
C GLY A 62 -0.36 3.25 0.36
N LEU A 63 0.14 2.08 0.00
CA LEU A 63 0.95 1.86 -1.20
C LEU A 63 0.16 1.06 -2.22
N VAL A 64 0.16 1.53 -3.46
CA VAL A 64 -0.36 0.78 -4.60
C VAL A 64 0.82 0.32 -5.44
N ILE A 65 1.10 -0.97 -5.44
CA ILE A 65 2.08 -1.55 -6.36
C ILE A 65 1.38 -1.80 -7.69
N ASN A 66 1.93 -1.25 -8.77
CA ASN A 66 1.33 -1.34 -10.09
C ASN A 66 2.36 -1.53 -11.21
N SER A 67 1.91 -1.64 -12.46
CA SER A 67 2.77 -1.74 -13.64
C SER A 67 2.81 -0.45 -14.47
N ASP A 68 2.63 0.71 -13.82
CA ASP A 68 2.84 2.00 -14.46
C ASP A 68 4.33 2.22 -14.79
N THR A 69 4.64 3.29 -15.48
CA THR A 69 5.99 3.71 -15.83
C THR A 69 6.59 4.68 -14.81
N MET A 70 5.76 5.33 -14.00
CA MET A 70 6.17 6.37 -13.05
C MET A 70 5.39 6.28 -11.75
N PRO A 71 5.98 6.68 -10.60
CA PRO A 71 5.26 6.85 -9.35
C PRO A 71 4.11 7.85 -9.49
N ARG A 72 3.03 7.63 -8.73
CA ARG A 72 1.90 8.54 -8.64
C ARG A 72 1.57 8.89 -7.20
N ILE A 73 1.11 10.11 -7.00
CA ILE A 73 0.45 10.51 -5.76
C ILE A 73 -1.04 10.50 -6.08
N TYR A 74 -1.81 9.62 -5.44
CA TYR A 74 -3.26 9.62 -5.56
C TYR A 74 -3.86 10.60 -4.55
N GLU A 75 -3.34 10.58 -3.31
CA GLU A 75 -3.66 11.46 -2.19
C GLU A 75 -2.41 11.66 -1.31
N GLU A 76 -2.49 12.55 -0.32
CA GLU A 76 -1.37 12.86 0.59
C GLU A 76 -0.72 11.62 1.22
N ASN A 77 -1.52 10.63 1.63
CA ASN A 77 -1.09 9.39 2.25
C ASN A 77 -1.32 8.14 1.37
N LEU A 78 -1.53 8.33 0.07
CA LEU A 78 -1.80 7.23 -0.87
C LEU A 78 -0.95 7.39 -2.14
N VAL A 79 0.03 6.51 -2.31
CA VAL A 79 1.01 6.61 -3.40
C VAL A 79 1.11 5.32 -4.20
N GLY A 80 1.23 5.46 -5.52
CA GLY A 80 1.48 4.38 -6.46
C GLY A 80 2.96 4.25 -6.76
N ILE A 81 3.50 3.05 -6.61
CA ILE A 81 4.89 2.73 -6.93
C ILE A 81 4.90 1.68 -8.05
N PRO A 82 5.44 2.01 -9.24
CA PRO A 82 5.57 1.05 -10.31
C PRO A 82 6.65 0.02 -9.96
N VAL A 83 6.31 -1.26 -10.09
CA VAL A 83 7.26 -2.36 -10.01
C VAL A 83 7.18 -3.13 -11.32
N ASN A 84 8.13 -2.85 -12.19
CA ASN A 84 8.31 -3.56 -13.45
C ASN A 84 9.44 -4.58 -13.28
N TRP A 85 9.32 -5.73 -13.93
CA TRP A 85 10.37 -6.75 -13.95
C TRP A 85 11.67 -6.17 -14.54
N LEU A 86 12.79 -6.41 -13.87
CA LEU A 86 14.14 -5.97 -14.26
C LEU A 86 14.63 -6.67 -15.53
#